data_AF-A0A1A8CTM7-F1
#
_entry.id   AF-A0A1A8CTM7-F1
#
_cell.length_a   1.000
_cell.length_b   1.000
_cell.length_c   1.000
_cell.angle_alpha   90.00
_cell.angle_beta   90.00
_cell.angle_gamma   90.00
#
_symmetry.space_group_name_H-M   'P 1'
#
loop_
_entity.id
_entity.type
_entity.pdbx_description
1 polymer ?
#
loop_
_entity_poly.entity_id
_entity_poly.type
_entity_poly.pdbx_seq_one_letter_code
_entity_poly.pdbx_strand_id
1 'polypeptide(L)'
;NKVEELNQRLRQAIDGQFDNRNLPFGRPAVLFHTKYTILHHPDYISGYSETLFMPLWSSYTVSRQVEVSPVPDVLSNCVRPDPRVAPAFSQSCNNYRAERHITHGFLYPPQLSSNLDKKYDAVLITNTVPMYPAFRRVWGHLQRTLVKKYATERNGVNVLVGPIFDYNYDGARDSAEKIKE
;
A
#
# COMPACT_ATOMS: atom_id res chain seq x y z
N ASN A 1 14.74 -8.75 -19.47
CA ASN A 1 14.48 -7.30 -19.26
C ASN A 1 14.33 -7.02 -17.76
N LYS A 2 14.82 -5.89 -17.19
CA LYS A 2 14.74 -5.61 -15.74
C LYS A 2 13.31 -5.61 -15.20
N VAL A 3 12.34 -5.21 -16.03
CA VAL A 3 10.91 -5.26 -15.65
C VAL A 3 10.41 -6.69 -15.45
N GLU A 4 10.84 -7.63 -16.31
CA GLU A 4 10.45 -9.04 -16.21
C GLU A 4 11.03 -9.69 -14.95
N GLU A 5 12.29 -9.39 -14.63
CA GLU A 5 12.97 -9.86 -13.42
C GLU A 5 12.23 -9.41 -12.15
N LEU A 6 11.85 -8.13 -12.10
CA LEU A 6 11.08 -7.58 -10.98
C LEU A 6 9.68 -8.20 -10.88
N ASN A 7 9.02 -8.43 -12.02
CA ASN A 7 7.71 -9.07 -12.05
C ASN A 7 7.78 -10.55 -11.63
N GLN A 8 8.84 -11.25 -12.02
CA GLN A 8 9.09 -12.63 -11.62
C GLN A 8 9.29 -12.74 -10.10
N ARG A 9 10.04 -11.81 -9.50
CA ARG A 9 10.19 -11.72 -8.04
C ARG A 9 8.86 -11.61 -7.30
N LEU A 10 7.95 -10.75 -7.78
CA LEU A 10 6.64 -10.59 -7.15
C LEU A 10 5.81 -11.89 -7.22
N ARG A 11 5.90 -12.62 -8.33
CA ARG A 11 5.20 -13.91 -8.52
C ARG A 11 5.81 -15.04 -7.70
N GLN A 12 7.11 -14.98 -7.46
CA GLN A 12 7.86 -15.96 -6.68
C GLN A 12 7.90 -15.63 -5.18
N ALA A 13 7.35 -14.49 -4.76
CA ALA A 13 7.22 -14.17 -3.34
C ALA A 13 6.45 -15.30 -2.65
N ILE A 14 7.15 -16.04 -1.79
CA ILE A 14 6.61 -17.23 -1.13
C ILE A 14 5.60 -16.78 -0.09
N ASP A 15 4.38 -17.33 -0.19
CA ASP A 15 3.33 -17.13 0.82
C ASP A 15 3.86 -17.51 2.21
N GLY A 16 3.60 -16.67 3.21
CA GLY A 16 4.08 -16.89 4.58
C GLY A 16 5.52 -16.47 4.86
N GLN A 17 6.39 -16.25 3.87
CA GLN A 17 7.83 -16.02 4.11
C GLN A 17 8.12 -14.80 4.99
N PHE A 18 7.30 -13.75 4.86
CA PHE A 18 7.47 -12.49 5.59
C PHE A 18 6.34 -12.21 6.58
N ASP A 19 5.46 -13.18 6.81
CA ASP A 19 4.27 -13.01 7.65
C ASP A 19 4.64 -12.82 9.12
N ASN A 20 5.60 -13.60 9.65
CA ASN A 20 6.07 -13.41 11.03
C ASN A 20 6.60 -11.99 11.29
N ARG A 21 7.16 -11.34 10.26
CA ARG A 21 7.66 -9.96 10.37
C ARG A 21 6.54 -8.94 10.19
N ASN A 22 5.75 -9.06 9.13
CA ASN A 22 4.83 -8.00 8.67
C ASN A 22 3.37 -8.23 9.12
N LEU A 23 3.03 -9.41 9.62
CA LEU A 23 1.76 -9.80 10.22
C LEU A 23 2.00 -10.51 11.57
N PRO A 24 2.73 -9.89 12.52
CA PRO A 24 3.09 -10.53 13.79
C PRO A 24 1.88 -10.90 14.67
N PHE A 25 0.70 -10.32 14.37
CA PHE A 25 -0.56 -10.57 15.06
C PHE A 25 -1.57 -11.34 14.21
N GLY A 26 -1.10 -11.93 13.09
CA GLY A 26 -1.96 -12.54 12.08
C GLY A 26 -2.56 -11.53 11.10
N ARG A 27 -3.16 -12.06 10.04
CA ARG A 27 -3.83 -11.25 9.02
C ARG A 27 -5.14 -10.65 9.56
N PRO A 28 -5.48 -9.39 9.25
CA PRO A 28 -6.81 -8.85 9.50
C PRO A 28 -7.89 -9.73 8.87
N ALA A 29 -8.89 -10.12 9.66
CA ALA A 29 -10.06 -10.85 9.17
C ALA A 29 -11.03 -9.88 8.48
N VAL A 30 -11.38 -10.17 7.24
CA VAL A 30 -12.38 -9.40 6.48
C VAL A 30 -13.75 -9.99 6.75
N LEU A 31 -14.59 -9.28 7.50
CA LEU A 31 -15.87 -9.77 8.02
C LEU A 31 -17.08 -9.48 7.10
N PHE A 32 -16.86 -8.90 5.93
CA PHE A 32 -17.89 -8.57 4.95
C PHE A 32 -17.66 -9.34 3.64
N HIS A 33 -18.73 -9.54 2.87
CA HIS A 33 -18.65 -10.27 1.61
C HIS A 33 -17.89 -9.44 0.55
N THR A 34 -16.63 -9.80 0.31
CA THR A 34 -15.79 -9.21 -0.74
C THR A 34 -14.82 -10.24 -1.26
N LYS A 35 -14.46 -10.12 -2.54
CA LYS A 35 -13.29 -10.79 -3.08
C LYS A 35 -12.05 -9.94 -2.79
N TYR A 36 -11.02 -10.56 -2.20
CA TYR A 36 -9.73 -9.92 -1.99
C TYR A 36 -8.60 -10.96 -2.06
N THR A 37 -7.40 -10.49 -2.39
CA THR A 37 -6.20 -11.31 -2.55
C THR A 37 -5.10 -10.77 -1.65
N ILE A 38 -4.35 -11.65 -0.99
CA ILE A 38 -3.17 -11.24 -0.22
C ILE A 38 -1.99 -11.06 -1.18
N LEU A 39 -1.38 -9.88 -1.14
CA LEU A 39 -0.19 -9.56 -1.92
C LEU A 39 1.02 -9.46 -0.98
N HIS A 40 1.91 -10.45 -1.08
CA HIS A 40 3.12 -10.53 -0.26
C HIS A 40 4.26 -9.74 -0.90
N HIS A 41 4.99 -9.00 -0.07
CA HIS A 41 6.25 -8.34 -0.42
C HIS A 41 7.22 -8.49 0.76
N PRO A 42 8.54 -8.35 0.53
CA PRO A 42 9.53 -8.49 1.61
C PRO A 42 9.37 -7.51 2.77
N ASP A 43 8.91 -6.27 2.48
CA ASP A 43 8.81 -5.20 3.49
C ASP A 43 7.36 -4.87 3.89
N TYR A 44 6.34 -5.40 3.21
CA TYR A 44 4.93 -5.20 3.55
C TYR A 44 4.01 -6.29 2.97
N ILE A 45 2.84 -6.46 3.56
CA ILE A 45 1.79 -7.36 3.06
C ILE A 45 0.49 -6.58 2.98
N SER A 46 -0.30 -6.78 1.92
CA SER A 46 -1.57 -6.07 1.74
C SER A 46 -2.71 -7.00 1.34
N GLY A 47 -3.92 -6.72 1.84
CA GLY A 47 -5.15 -7.34 1.34
C GLY A 47 -5.78 -6.49 0.24
N TYR A 48 -5.65 -6.89 -1.02
CA TYR A 48 -6.11 -6.13 -2.18
C TYR A 48 -7.54 -6.50 -2.58
N SER A 49 -8.45 -5.52 -2.65
CA SER A 49 -9.82 -5.72 -3.12
C SER A 49 -9.92 -5.51 -4.63
N GLU A 50 -10.34 -6.54 -5.36
CA GLU A 50 -10.65 -6.42 -6.79
C GLU A 50 -11.90 -5.55 -7.02
N THR A 51 -12.82 -5.49 -6.05
CA THR A 51 -14.05 -4.70 -6.14
C THR A 51 -13.79 -3.20 -5.97
N LEU A 52 -12.88 -2.82 -5.08
CA LEU A 52 -12.52 -1.42 -4.83
C LEU A 52 -11.30 -0.96 -5.63
N PHE A 53 -10.64 -1.87 -6.35
CA PHE A 53 -9.40 -1.61 -7.10
C PHE A 53 -8.28 -1.02 -6.22
N MET A 54 -8.23 -1.37 -4.92
CA MET A 54 -7.24 -0.84 -3.98
C MET A 54 -7.10 -1.77 -2.76
N PRO A 55 -6.04 -1.63 -1.95
CA PRO A 55 -5.95 -2.37 -0.70
C PRO A 55 -7.04 -1.99 0.29
N LEU A 56 -7.61 -3.00 0.95
CA LEU A 56 -8.38 -2.84 2.18
C LEU A 56 -7.45 -2.48 3.35
N TRP A 57 -6.26 -3.04 3.36
CA TRP A 57 -5.24 -2.79 4.36
C TRP A 57 -3.85 -3.13 3.83
N SER A 58 -2.84 -2.47 4.39
CA SER A 58 -1.42 -2.79 4.26
C SER A 58 -0.80 -2.87 5.66
N SER A 59 -0.03 -3.92 5.90
CA SER A 59 0.67 -4.18 7.15
C SER A 59 2.17 -4.28 6.92
N TYR A 60 2.95 -3.61 7.76
CA TYR A 60 4.42 -3.60 7.70
C TYR A 60 5.03 -3.31 9.05
N THR A 61 6.24 -3.82 9.27
CA THR A 61 6.97 -3.61 10.53
C THR A 61 8.22 -2.77 10.30
N VAL A 62 8.26 -1.63 10.99
CA VAL A 62 9.34 -0.67 10.96
C VAL A 62 10.26 -0.92 12.15
N SER A 63 11.54 -1.17 11.88
CA SER A 63 12.54 -1.41 12.93
C SER A 63 13.00 -0.11 13.58
N ARG A 64 13.61 -0.23 14.76
CA ARG A 64 14.16 0.91 15.52
C ARG A 64 15.16 1.76 14.71
N GLN A 65 15.98 1.11 13.88
CA GLN A 65 17.03 1.73 13.05
C GLN A 65 16.61 1.89 11.58
N VAL A 66 15.33 2.09 11.30
CA VAL A 66 14.88 2.29 9.91
C VAL A 66 15.51 3.53 9.30
N GLU A 67 16.00 3.39 8.06
CA GLU A 67 16.44 4.51 7.26
C GLU A 67 15.35 4.99 6.31
N VAL A 68 15.18 6.32 6.24
CA VAL A 68 14.24 6.97 5.32
C VAL A 68 15.08 7.47 4.17
N SER A 69 15.02 6.75 3.05
CA SER A 69 15.76 7.11 1.85
C SER A 69 14.81 7.68 0.79
N PRO A 70 15.22 8.70 0.02
CA PRO A 70 14.38 9.24 -1.04
C PRO A 70 14.01 8.17 -2.07
N VAL A 71 12.90 8.40 -2.77
CA VAL A 71 12.51 7.58 -3.92
C VAL A 71 13.17 8.20 -5.14
N PRO A 72 13.99 7.45 -5.91
CA PRO A 72 14.61 7.97 -7.13
C PRO A 72 13.58 8.55 -8.11
N ASP A 73 13.97 9.59 -8.85
CA ASP A 73 13.07 10.28 -9.81
C ASP A 73 12.53 9.35 -10.91
N VAL A 74 13.30 8.33 -11.28
CA VAL A 74 12.86 7.28 -12.21
C VAL A 74 11.62 6.52 -11.70
N LEU A 75 11.38 6.52 -10.39
CA LEU A 75 10.22 5.90 -9.75
C LEU A 75 9.16 6.93 -9.31
N SER A 76 9.47 8.23 -9.30
CA SER A 76 8.53 9.26 -8.85
C SER A 76 7.42 9.54 -9.86
N ASN A 77 7.65 9.23 -11.14
CA ASN A 77 6.78 9.61 -12.26
C ASN A 77 5.92 8.47 -12.82
N CYS A 78 6.17 7.22 -12.39
CA CYS A 78 5.47 6.05 -12.90
C CYS A 78 5.20 5.05 -11.79
N VAL A 79 3.93 4.73 -11.57
CA VAL A 79 3.52 3.63 -10.73
C VAL A 79 3.44 2.38 -11.60
N ARG A 80 4.18 1.32 -11.25
CA ARG A 80 4.24 0.10 -12.07
C ARG A 80 2.96 -0.73 -11.86
N PRO A 81 2.40 -1.33 -12.93
CA PRO A 81 1.36 -2.35 -12.79
C PRO A 81 1.88 -3.55 -11.98
N ASP A 82 0.98 -4.18 -11.21
CA ASP A 82 1.29 -5.42 -10.50
C ASP A 82 0.89 -6.62 -11.36
N PRO A 83 1.83 -7.48 -11.78
CA PRO A 83 1.53 -8.61 -12.67
C PRO A 83 0.65 -9.70 -12.03
N ARG A 84 0.39 -9.63 -10.72
CA ARG A 84 -0.47 -10.56 -9.98
C ARG A 84 -1.94 -10.17 -10.01
N VAL A 85 -2.25 -8.93 -10.38
CA VAL A 85 -3.63 -8.42 -10.47
C VAL A 85 -3.94 -8.14 -11.93
N ALA A 86 -5.07 -8.64 -12.42
CA ALA A 86 -5.46 -8.42 -13.80
C ALA A 86 -5.72 -6.91 -14.06
N PRO A 87 -5.46 -6.40 -15.28
CA PRO A 87 -5.71 -4.99 -15.61
C PRO A 87 -7.15 -4.54 -15.35
N ALA A 88 -8.14 -5.43 -15.54
CA ALA A 88 -9.54 -5.15 -15.26
C ALA A 88 -9.83 -4.87 -13.76
N PHE A 89 -8.94 -5.29 -12.86
CA PHE A 89 -9.02 -5.07 -11.42
C PHE A 89 -7.95 -4.11 -10.90
N SER A 90 -7.31 -3.35 -11.79
CA SER A 90 -6.23 -2.42 -11.45
C SER A 90 -6.62 -0.99 -11.82
N GLN A 91 -6.19 -0.02 -11.00
CA GLN A 91 -6.34 1.39 -11.35
C GLN A 91 -5.39 1.78 -12.49
N SER A 92 -5.67 2.94 -13.10
CA SER A 92 -4.83 3.53 -14.14
C SER A 92 -4.25 4.86 -13.69
N CYS A 93 -2.96 5.07 -13.95
CA CYS A 93 -2.30 6.36 -13.73
C CYS A 93 -2.96 7.50 -14.53
N ASN A 94 -3.64 7.19 -15.64
CA ASN A 94 -4.32 8.19 -16.45
C ASN A 94 -5.54 8.78 -15.72
N ASN A 95 -6.22 7.99 -14.88
CA ASN A 95 -7.39 8.45 -14.12
C ASN A 95 -6.99 9.59 -13.16
N TYR A 96 -5.86 9.42 -12.46
CA TYR A 96 -5.30 10.45 -11.58
C TYR A 96 -4.80 11.70 -12.30
N ARG A 97 -4.48 11.61 -13.60
CA ARG A 97 -4.10 12.78 -14.41
C ARG A 97 -5.32 13.55 -14.92
N ALA A 98 -6.41 12.84 -15.19
CA ALA A 98 -7.66 13.43 -15.65
C ALA A 98 -8.38 14.18 -14.52
N GLU A 99 -8.32 13.64 -13.29
CA GLU A 99 -9.03 14.17 -12.14
C GLU A 99 -8.21 15.22 -11.38
N ARG A 100 -8.49 16.50 -11.60
CA ARG A 100 -7.65 17.62 -11.10
C ARG A 100 -7.56 17.73 -9.58
N HIS A 101 -8.49 17.15 -8.84
CA HIS A 101 -8.59 17.30 -7.39
C HIS A 101 -8.06 16.12 -6.60
N ILE A 102 -7.82 14.97 -7.25
CA ILE A 102 -7.40 13.73 -6.59
C ILE A 102 -6.04 13.30 -7.16
N THR A 103 -5.18 12.79 -6.29
CA THR A 103 -3.92 12.15 -6.67
C THR A 103 -3.84 10.79 -6.01
N HIS A 104 -2.77 10.03 -6.24
CA HIS A 104 -2.53 8.78 -5.54
C HIS A 104 -1.61 9.00 -4.33
N GLY A 105 -1.81 8.20 -3.29
CA GLY A 105 -0.88 8.04 -2.17
C GLY A 105 -0.58 6.57 -1.92
N PHE A 106 0.60 6.28 -1.38
CA PHE A 106 1.01 4.91 -1.07
C PHE A 106 0.62 4.53 0.37
N LEU A 107 0.06 3.34 0.57
CA LEU A 107 -0.22 2.83 1.93
C LEU A 107 1.06 2.36 2.63
N TYR A 108 1.88 1.57 1.96
CA TYR A 108 3.25 1.31 2.38
C TYR A 108 4.20 2.37 1.77
N PRO A 109 4.93 3.17 2.57
CA PRO A 109 5.79 4.24 2.06
C PRO A 109 7.08 3.68 1.41
N PRO A 110 7.31 3.88 0.09
CA PRO A 110 8.52 3.39 -0.57
C PRO A 110 9.82 3.99 -0.03
N GLN A 111 9.76 5.07 0.75
CA GLN A 111 10.93 5.65 1.42
C GLN A 111 11.47 4.77 2.55
N LEU A 112 10.65 3.86 3.10
CA LEU A 112 11.05 2.92 4.16
C LEU A 112 11.58 1.58 3.61
N SER A 113 11.52 1.35 2.30
CA SER A 113 12.06 0.13 1.69
C SER A 113 13.57 -0.01 1.95
N SER A 114 13.99 -1.22 2.33
CA SER A 114 15.36 -1.43 2.84
C SER A 114 16.45 -1.32 1.76
N ASN A 115 16.09 -1.41 0.48
CA ASN A 115 17.00 -1.24 -0.65
C ASN A 115 16.22 -0.84 -1.92
N LEU A 116 16.94 -0.53 -3.01
CA LEU A 116 16.37 -0.07 -4.26
C LEU A 116 15.40 -1.07 -4.89
N ASP A 117 15.76 -2.35 -4.91
CA ASP A 117 14.90 -3.40 -5.44
C ASP A 117 13.55 -3.48 -4.71
N LYS A 118 13.56 -3.35 -3.38
CA LYS A 118 12.32 -3.29 -2.59
C LYS A 118 11.58 -1.95 -2.72
N LYS A 119 12.23 -0.89 -3.19
CA LYS A 119 11.52 0.34 -3.61
C LYS A 119 10.70 0.06 -4.87
N TYR A 120 11.24 -0.69 -5.83
CA TYR A 120 10.45 -1.12 -7.00
C TYR A 120 9.22 -1.94 -6.61
N ASP A 121 9.33 -2.79 -5.60
CA ASP A 121 8.21 -3.60 -5.08
C ASP A 121 7.18 -2.77 -4.27
N ALA A 122 7.55 -1.54 -3.88
CA ALA A 122 6.66 -0.62 -3.17
C ALA A 122 6.00 0.42 -4.09
N VAL A 123 6.60 0.69 -5.26
CA VAL A 123 6.04 1.62 -6.28
C VAL A 123 5.16 0.84 -7.25
N LEU A 124 4.13 0.20 -6.70
CA LEU A 124 3.13 -0.59 -7.41
C LEU A 124 1.76 0.05 -7.34
N ILE A 125 0.94 -0.12 -8.38
CA ILE A 125 -0.41 0.43 -8.43
C ILE A 125 -1.30 -0.21 -7.36
N THR A 126 -1.04 -1.46 -7.03
CA THR A 126 -1.69 -2.21 -5.95
C THR A 126 -1.33 -1.72 -4.55
N ASN A 127 -0.35 -0.83 -4.39
CA ASN A 127 -0.03 -0.17 -3.13
C ASN A 127 -0.59 1.26 -3.04
N THR A 128 -1.39 1.69 -4.03
CA THR A 128 -1.94 3.05 -4.07
C THR A 128 -3.40 3.12 -3.64
N VAL A 129 -3.78 4.27 -3.07
CA VAL A 129 -5.16 4.68 -2.83
C VAL A 129 -5.36 6.13 -3.32
N PRO A 130 -6.59 6.51 -3.71
CA PRO A 130 -6.92 7.91 -3.98
C PRO A 130 -6.72 8.78 -2.73
N MET A 131 -6.10 9.94 -2.89
CA MET A 131 -5.87 10.91 -1.83
C MET A 131 -5.95 12.34 -2.37
N TYR A 132 -6.61 13.22 -1.63
CA TYR A 132 -6.52 14.65 -1.89
C TYR A 132 -5.07 15.15 -1.70
N PRO A 133 -4.57 16.05 -2.56
CA PRO A 133 -3.19 16.56 -2.45
C PRO A 133 -2.84 17.16 -1.08
N ALA A 134 -3.81 17.82 -0.42
CA ALA A 134 -3.62 18.35 0.93
C ALA A 134 -3.43 17.24 1.97
N PHE A 135 -4.28 16.21 1.91
CA PHE A 135 -4.18 15.05 2.80
C PHE A 135 -2.89 14.26 2.55
N ARG A 136 -2.47 14.09 1.29
CA ARG A 136 -1.22 13.41 0.92
C ARG A 136 0.01 14.02 1.61
N ARG A 137 0.02 15.35 1.84
CA ARG A 137 1.11 16.02 2.59
C ARG A 137 1.15 15.59 4.06
N VAL A 138 0.00 15.56 4.72
CA VAL A 138 -0.15 15.08 6.10
C VAL A 138 0.24 13.61 6.20
N TRP A 139 -0.29 12.79 5.29
CA TRP A 139 0.02 11.37 5.18
C TRP A 139 1.51 11.09 5.01
N GLY A 140 2.18 11.82 4.10
CA GLY A 140 3.61 11.69 3.89
C GLY A 140 4.46 12.14 5.08
N HIS A 141 3.97 13.06 5.92
CA HIS A 141 4.63 13.43 7.18
C HIS A 141 4.46 12.35 8.24
N LEU A 142 3.25 11.81 8.39
CA LEU A 142 2.97 10.68 9.29
C LEU A 142 3.90 9.50 8.98
N GLN A 143 3.96 9.07 7.72
CA GLN A 143 4.76 7.91 7.31
C GLN A 143 6.27 8.11 7.46
N ARG A 144 6.81 9.28 7.06
CA ARG A 144 8.27 9.48 7.01
C ARG A 144 8.87 9.98 8.31
N THR A 145 8.10 10.76 9.08
CA THR A 145 8.60 11.43 10.28
C THR A 145 8.07 10.73 11.53
N LEU A 146 6.75 10.62 11.67
CA LEU A 146 6.15 10.14 12.91
C LEU A 146 6.34 8.63 13.09
N VAL A 147 6.12 7.83 12.05
CA VAL A 147 6.33 6.37 12.13
C VAL A 147 7.79 6.03 12.47
N LYS A 148 8.78 6.72 11.86
CA LYS A 148 10.21 6.54 12.21
C LYS A 148 10.44 6.88 13.69
N LYS A 149 9.93 8.02 14.15
CA LYS A 149 10.04 8.44 15.56
C LYS A 149 9.47 7.38 16.51
N TYR A 150 8.24 6.91 16.25
CA TYR A 150 7.61 5.88 17.07
C TYR A 150 8.36 4.55 17.04
N ALA A 151 8.89 4.14 15.88
CA ALA A 151 9.73 2.95 15.80
C ALA A 151 10.99 3.08 16.66
N THR A 152 11.64 4.25 16.67
CA THR A 152 12.81 4.49 17.50
C THR A 152 12.48 4.44 19.00
N GLU A 153 11.37 5.04 19.42
CA GLU A 153 10.93 5.12 20.82
C GLU A 153 10.43 3.78 21.37
N ARG A 154 9.85 2.92 20.52
CA ARG A 154 9.16 1.69 20.92
C ARG A 154 9.91 0.40 20.58
N ASN A 155 11.19 0.53 20.17
CA ASN A 155 12.00 -0.60 19.71
C ASN A 155 11.37 -1.35 18.51
N GLY A 156 10.86 -0.58 17.56
CA GLY A 156 10.10 -1.05 16.41
C GLY A 156 8.61 -0.85 16.59
N VAL A 157 7.90 -0.80 15.46
CA VAL A 157 6.44 -0.64 15.43
C VAL A 157 5.88 -1.40 14.23
N ASN A 158 4.84 -2.20 14.46
CA ASN A 158 4.01 -2.72 13.39
C ASN A 158 2.92 -1.70 13.06
N VAL A 159 2.70 -1.47 11.78
CA VAL A 159 1.75 -0.49 11.27
C VAL A 159 0.74 -1.20 10.38
N LEU A 160 -0.54 -1.00 10.69
CA LEU A 160 -1.67 -1.43 9.88
C LEU A 160 -2.47 -0.21 9.44
N VAL A 161 -2.62 -0.02 8.13
CA VAL A 161 -3.27 1.15 7.55
C VAL A 161 -4.15 0.76 6.37
N GLY A 162 -5.24 1.49 6.13
CA GLY A 162 -6.16 1.25 5.02
C GLY A 162 -7.18 2.37 4.85
N PRO A 163 -7.94 2.40 3.75
CA PRO A 163 -9.02 3.36 3.53
C PRO A 163 -10.25 3.06 4.39
N ILE A 164 -11.04 4.09 4.66
CA ILE A 164 -12.34 4.02 5.34
C ILE A 164 -13.37 4.70 4.45
N PHE A 165 -14.55 4.08 4.31
CA PHE A 165 -15.70 4.64 3.60
C PHE A 165 -16.89 4.62 4.57
N ASP A 166 -17.35 5.83 4.92
CA ASP A 166 -18.45 6.12 5.84
C ASP A 166 -19.09 7.46 5.42
N TYR A 167 -19.73 7.46 4.25
CA TYR A 167 -20.34 8.63 3.63
C TYR A 167 -21.58 9.10 4.39
N ASN A 168 -22.26 8.22 5.12
CA ASN A 168 -23.43 8.54 5.94
C ASN A 168 -23.12 8.83 7.41
N TYR A 169 -21.85 8.78 7.80
CA TYR A 169 -21.37 9.13 9.15
C TYR A 169 -22.02 8.29 10.27
N ASP A 170 -22.34 7.02 9.98
CA ASP A 170 -22.96 6.13 10.97
C ASP A 170 -21.92 5.32 11.77
N GLY A 171 -20.63 5.51 11.46
CA GLY A 171 -19.52 4.80 12.11
C GLY A 171 -19.39 3.34 11.67
N ALA A 172 -20.19 2.90 10.71
CA ALA A 172 -20.08 1.60 10.06
C ALA A 172 -19.46 1.76 8.66
N ARG A 173 -19.03 0.63 8.11
CA ARG A 173 -18.54 0.56 6.74
C ARG A 173 -19.71 0.70 5.76
N ASP A 174 -19.51 1.49 4.72
CA ASP A 174 -20.42 1.54 3.58
C ASP A 174 -20.43 0.27 2.71
N SER A 175 -21.59 0.00 2.11
CA SER A 175 -21.74 -1.00 1.06
C SER A 175 -21.09 -0.55 -0.26
N ALA A 176 -20.87 -1.47 -1.19
CA ALA A 176 -20.28 -1.13 -2.48
C ALA A 176 -21.18 -0.21 -3.33
N GLU A 177 -22.49 -0.29 -3.13
CA GLU A 177 -23.49 0.59 -3.76
C GLU A 177 -23.34 2.01 -3.24
N LYS A 178 -23.25 2.17 -1.91
CA LYS A 178 -23.17 3.46 -1.25
C LYS A 178 -21.86 4.21 -1.52
N ILE A 179 -20.76 3.48 -1.71
CA ILE A 179 -19.47 4.06 -2.11
C ILE A 179 -19.52 4.65 -3.54
N LYS A 180 -20.43 4.17 -4.39
CA LYS A 180 -20.56 4.60 -5.80
C LYS A 180 -21.57 5.73 -6.01
N GLU A 181 -22.41 6.01 -5.03
CA GLU A 181 -23.35 7.14 -5.03
C GLU A 181 -22.61 8.48 -4.88
#